data_AF-C0ELZ6-F1
#
_entry.id   AF-C0ELZ6-F1
#
_cell.length_a   1.000
_cell.length_b   1.000
_cell.length_c   1.000
_cell.angle_alpha   90.00
_cell.angle_beta   90.00
_cell.angle_gamma   90.00
#
_symmetry.space_group_name_H-M   'P 1'
#
loop_
_entity.id
_entity.type
_entity.pdbx_description
1 polymer ?
#
loop_
_entity_poly.entity_id
_entity_poly.type
_entity_poly.pdbx_seq_one_letter_code
_entity_poly.pdbx_strand_id
1 'polypeptide(L)' 'MSICFYTITPQPEQNPVAYILRLFSDKDGYSKLINTRAFHVTNPQNPKATEETASLYGDLCVADFINQEENA' A
#
# COMPACT_ATOMS: atom_id res chain seq x y z
N MET A 1 14.94 -13.72 -6.56
CA MET A 1 14.37 -13.17 -5.31
C MET A 1 13.39 -12.10 -5.74
N SER A 2 12.11 -12.28 -5.45
CA SER A 2 11.10 -11.25 -5.74
C SER A 2 11.03 -10.30 -4.55
N ILE A 3 10.91 -8.99 -4.78
CA ILE A 3 10.67 -8.01 -3.73
C ILE A 3 9.22 -7.57 -3.83
N CYS A 4 8.50 -7.54 -2.71
CA CYS A 4 7.16 -6.97 -2.64
C CYS A 4 7.20 -5.71 -1.77
N PHE A 5 6.66 -4.60 -2.27
CA PHE A 5 6.62 -3.33 -1.55
C PHE A 5 5.38 -2.52 -1.94
N TYR A 6 5.05 -1.51 -1.14
CA TYR A 6 3.93 -0.62 -1.43
C TYR A 6 4.33 0.84 -1.33
N THR A 7 3.53 1.70 -1.97
CA THR A 7 3.56 3.15 -1.79
C THR A 7 2.20 3.65 -1.35
N ILE A 8 2.19 4.75 -0.60
CA ILE A 8 0.97 5.45 -0.20
C ILE A 8 1.08 6.89 -0.68
N THR A 9 0.08 7.36 -1.40
CA THR A 9 0.04 8.74 -1.89
C THR A 9 -1.24 9.43 -1.40
N PRO A 10 -1.16 10.59 -0.75
CA PRO A 10 -2.34 11.39 -0.45
C PRO A 10 -3.00 11.90 -1.74
N GLN A 11 -4.34 11.90 -1.78
CA GLN A 11 -5.12 12.41 -2.91
C GLN A 11 -6.27 13.31 -2.40
N PRO A 12 -6.25 14.62 -2.67
CA PRO A 12 -5.09 15.40 -3.17
C PRO A 12 -3.95 15.47 -2.13
N GLU A 13 -2.79 15.99 -2.54
CA GLU A 13 -1.61 16.10 -1.67
C GLU A 13 -1.85 17.01 -0.44
N GLN A 14 -2.60 18.09 -0.63
CA GLN A 14 -3.01 18.99 0.46
C GLN A 14 -4.47 18.73 0.82
N ASN A 15 -4.77 18.55 2.11
CA ASN A 15 -6.10 18.19 2.61
C ASN A 15 -6.63 16.91 1.93
N PRO A 16 -5.93 15.77 2.11
CA PRO A 16 -6.29 14.52 1.44
C PRO A 16 -7.71 14.10 1.79
N VAL A 17 -8.46 13.69 0.77
CA VAL A 17 -9.75 13.01 0.93
C VAL A 17 -9.60 11.50 0.89
N ALA A 18 -8.44 11.02 0.43
CA ALA A 18 -8.06 9.62 0.44
C ALA A 18 -6.55 9.45 0.47
N TYR A 19 -6.11 8.28 0.90
CA TYR A 19 -4.76 7.77 0.71
C TYR A 19 -4.82 6.59 -0.26
N ILE A 20 -4.07 6.68 -1.36
CA ILE A 20 -4.03 5.66 -2.41
C ILE A 20 -2.82 4.77 -2.16
N LEU A 21 -3.07 3.52 -1.78
CA LEU A 21 -2.07 2.49 -1.64
C LEU A 21 -1.89 1.75 -2.97
N ARG A 22 -0.63 1.57 -3.39
CA ARG A 22 -0.25 0.77 -4.56
C ARG A 22 0.76 -0.29 -4.15
N LEU A 23 0.49 -1.54 -4.47
CA LEU A 23 1.35 -2.69 -4.16
C LEU A 23 2.09 -3.15 -5.43
N PHE A 24 3.38 -3.40 -5.32
CA PHE A 24 4.25 -3.78 -6.42
C PHE A 24 5.02 -5.07 -6.12
N SER A 25 5.25 -5.87 -7.16
CA SER A 25 6.24 -6.96 -7.15
C SER A 25 7.37 -6.60 -8.12
N ASP A 26 8.59 -6.65 -7.63
CA ASP A 26 9.82 -6.52 -8.42
C ASP A 26 10.45 -7.88 -8.62
N LYS A 27 10.59 -8.26 -9.88
CA LYS A 27 11.29 -9.48 -10.29
C LYS A 27 12.18 -9.19 -11.49
N ASP A 28 13.46 -9.53 -11.36
CA ASP A 28 14.47 -9.39 -12.42
C ASP A 28 14.56 -7.97 -13.02
N GLY A 29 14.41 -6.94 -12.18
CA GLY A 29 14.47 -5.53 -12.59
C GLY A 29 13.17 -4.98 -13.18
N TYR A 30 12.09 -5.76 -13.20
CA TYR A 30 10.77 -5.33 -13.65
C TYR A 30 9.80 -5.18 -12.49
N SER A 31 9.31 -3.96 -12.31
CA SER A 31 8.25 -3.63 -11.34
C SER A 31 6.88 -3.80 -11.95
N LYS A 32 6.06 -4.65 -11.34
CA LYS A 32 4.65 -4.85 -11.71
C LYS A 32 3.74 -4.35 -10.60
N LEU A 33 2.80 -3.47 -10.95
CA LEU A 33 1.69 -3.10 -10.06
C LEU A 33 0.73 -4.30 -9.90
N ILE A 34 0.58 -4.78 -8.66
CA ILE A 34 -0.26 -5.93 -8.31
C ILE A 34 -1.65 -5.48 -7.88
N ASN A 35 -1.72 -4.44 -7.04
CA ASN A 35 -2.96 -3.99 -6.43
C ASN A 35 -2.96 -2.47 -6.25
N THR A 36 -4.13 -1.86 -6.32
CA THR A 36 -4.36 -0.46 -5.95
C THR A 36 -5.61 -0.37 -5.09
N ARG A 37 -5.50 0.31 -3.95
CA ARG A 37 -6.61 0.47 -3.00
C ARG A 37 -6.67 1.89 -2.47
N ALA A 38 -7.87 2.45 -2.44
CA ALA A 38 -8.13 3.76 -1.84
C ALA A 38 -8.62 3.60 -0.39
N PHE A 39 -8.08 4.43 0.50
CA PHE A 39 -8.52 4.59 1.88
C PHE A 39 -9.08 5.99 2.05
N HIS A 40 -10.40 6.11 2.11
CA HIS A 40 -11.06 7.42 2.24
C HIS A 40 -10.90 7.97 3.66
N VAL A 41 -10.56 9.26 3.76
CA VAL A 41 -10.48 9.96 5.03
C VAL A 41 -11.89 10.14 5.58
N THR A 42 -12.18 9.49 6.70
CA THR A 42 -13.50 9.57 7.38
C THR A 42 -13.54 10.65 8.44
N ASN A 43 -12.36 11.03 8.99
CA ASN A 43 -12.20 12.12 9.93
C ASN A 43 -11.23 13.16 9.37
N PRO A 44 -11.74 14.26 8.79
CA PRO A 44 -10.89 15.34 8.24
C PRO A 44 -9.95 16.00 9.26
N GLN A 45 -10.26 15.92 10.56
CA GLN A 45 -9.38 16.46 11.63
C GLN A 45 -8.21 15.52 11.97
N ASN A 46 -8.26 14.27 11.51
CA ASN A 46 -7.21 13.29 11.72
C ASN A 46 -7.02 12.41 10.46
N PRO A 47 -6.54 12.98 9.35
CA PRO A 47 -6.25 12.23 8.13
C PRO A 47 -5.14 11.18 8.36
N LYS A 48 -4.23 11.44 9.29
CA LYS A 48 -3.11 10.55 9.63
C LYS A 48 -3.57 9.15 10.06
N ALA A 49 -4.68 9.03 10.79
CA ALA A 49 -5.23 7.72 11.13
C ALA A 49 -5.63 6.88 9.89
N THR A 50 -6.06 7.54 8.81
CA THR A 50 -6.36 6.86 7.54
C THR A 50 -5.09 6.42 6.83
N GLU A 51 -4.04 7.24 6.86
CA GLU A 51 -2.70 6.89 6.36
C GLU A 51 -2.10 5.70 7.10
N GLU A 52 -2.16 5.69 8.43
CA GLU A 52 -1.68 4.59 9.28
C GLU A 52 -2.44 3.28 8.97
N THR A 53 -3.75 3.37 8.74
CA THR A 53 -4.57 2.23 8.31
C THR A 53 -4.13 1.70 6.94
N ALA A 54 -3.85 2.60 5.99
CA ALA A 54 -3.31 2.21 4.69
C ALA A 54 -1.93 1.55 4.82
N SER A 55 -1.05 2.08 5.68
CA SER A 55 0.27 1.52 5.96
C SER A 55 0.19 0.12 6.52
N LEU A 56 -0.63 -0.10 7.55
CA LEU A 56 -0.83 -1.42 8.13
C LEU A 56 -1.36 -2.42 7.10
N TYR A 57 -2.29 -2.01 6.24
CA TYR A 57 -2.77 -2.86 5.16
C TYR A 57 -1.64 -3.23 4.18
N GLY A 58 -0.78 -2.28 3.83
CA GLY A 58 0.39 -2.50 2.99
C GLY A 58 1.36 -3.52 3.60
N ASP A 59 1.68 -3.37 4.88
CA ASP A 59 2.56 -4.28 5.62
C ASP A 59 2.01 -5.71 5.63
N LEU A 60 0.70 -5.86 5.87
CA LEU A 60 0.03 -7.15 5.84
C LEU A 60 0.04 -7.78 4.43
N CYS A 61 -0.14 -6.99 3.37
CA CYS A 61 -0.03 -7.50 2.00
C CYS A 61 1.38 -7.97 1.66
N VAL A 62 2.42 -7.25 2.09
CA VAL A 62 3.81 -7.66 1.87
C VAL A 62 4.12 -8.95 2.63
N ALA A 63 3.70 -9.04 3.90
CA ALA A 63 3.89 -10.24 4.71
C ALA A 63 3.19 -11.47 4.08
N ASP A 64 1.95 -11.31 3.62
CA ASP A 64 1.21 -12.37 2.93
C ASP A 64 1.92 -12.83 1.64
N PHE A 65 2.45 -11.88 0.85
CA PHE A 65 3.21 -12.20 -0.36
C PHE A 65 4.47 -13.02 -0.05
N ILE A 66 5.23 -12.64 0.99
CA ILE A 66 6.44 -13.37 1.41
C ILE A 66 6.07 -14.79 1.84
N ASN A 67 5.02 -14.95 2.66
CA ASN A 67 4.56 -16.26 3.11
C ASN A 67 4.12 -17.15 1.94
N GLN A 68 3.54 -16.58 0.88
CA GLN A 68 3.15 -17.34 -0.31
C GLN A 68 4.37 -17.79 -1.14
N GLU A 69 5.41 -16.96 -1.26
CA GLU A 69 6.65 -17.38 -1.95
C GLU A 69 7.42 -18.46 -1.17
N GLU A 70 7.41 -18.45 0.17
CA GLU A 70 8.09 -19.48 0.97
C GLU A 70 7.42 -20.86 0.88
N ASN A 71 6.13 -20.90 0.54
CA ASN A 71 5.34 -22.13 0.44
C ASN A 71 5.12 -22.63 -1.01
N ALA A 72 5.75 -21.97 -2.00
CA ALA A 72 5.61 -22.26 -3.44
C ALA A 72 6.83 -23.01 -4.02
#